data_AF-A0A7S0JMY5-F1
#
_entry.id   AF-A0A7S0JMY5-F1
#
_cell.length_a   1.000
_cell.length_b   1.000
_cell.length_c   1.000
_cell.angle_alpha   90.00
_cell.angle_beta   90.00
_cell.angle_gamma   90.00
#
_symmetry.space_group_name_H-M   'P 1'
#
loop_
_entity.id
_entity.type
_entity.pdbx_description
1 polymer ?
#
loop_
_entity_poly.entity_id
_entity_poly.type
_entity_poly.pdbx_seq_one_letter_code
_entity_poly.pdbx_strand_id
1 'polypeptide(L)'
;GKVWGDNFFDPKTKKWTKKHTGEKTCQRAFVQFIYEPIRRVIDAAMNDNKEKLWPMLEKLGVKAKLKPADLDLMGKPLMKRIMQTWLPADVALLEMIIYHLPSPATAQKYR
;
A
#
# COMPACT_ATOMS: atom_id res chain seq x y z
N GLY A 1 -8.12 9.85 10.12
CA GLY A 1 -8.07 9.80 8.64
C GLY A 1 -9.26 9.02 8.09
N LYS A 2 -9.62 9.22 6.81
CA LYS A 2 -10.75 8.52 6.16
C LYS A 2 -10.43 7.09 5.72
N VAL A 3 -9.15 6.72 5.64
CA VAL A 3 -8.69 5.40 5.17
C VAL A 3 -8.45 4.39 6.29
N TRP A 4 -8.90 4.67 7.51
CA TRP A 4 -8.71 3.81 8.69
C TRP A 4 -9.99 3.73 9.53
N GLY A 5 -10.15 2.66 10.31
CA GLY A 5 -11.33 2.45 11.16
C GLY A 5 -12.62 2.11 10.39
N ASP A 6 -13.77 2.45 10.98
CA ASP A 6 -15.11 2.27 10.39
C ASP A 6 -15.44 3.37 9.38
N ASN A 7 -14.61 3.49 8.35
CA ASN A 7 -14.87 4.34 7.19
C ASN A 7 -15.06 3.46 5.96
N PHE A 8 -16.10 3.73 5.18
CA PHE A 8 -16.48 3.00 3.99
C PHE A 8 -16.68 3.99 2.85
N PHE A 9 -16.32 3.59 1.63
CA PHE A 9 -16.51 4.39 0.43
C PHE A 9 -17.36 3.63 -0.57
N ASP A 10 -18.45 4.23 -1.00
CA ASP A 10 -19.28 3.65 -2.05
C ASP A 10 -18.79 4.13 -3.43
N PRO A 11 -18.26 3.25 -4.30
CA PRO A 11 -17.78 3.63 -5.62
C PRO A 11 -18.90 4.09 -6.58
N LYS A 12 -20.16 3.70 -6.34
CA LYS A 12 -21.29 4.10 -7.18
C LYS A 12 -21.71 5.54 -6.89
N THR A 13 -21.98 5.83 -5.62
CA THR A 13 -22.41 7.17 -5.20
C THR A 13 -21.25 8.13 -4.95
N LYS A 14 -20.02 7.62 -4.89
CA LYS A 14 -18.78 8.35 -4.54
C LYS A 14 -18.85 9.03 -3.17
N LYS A 15 -19.66 8.47 -2.25
CA LYS A 15 -19.88 9.02 -0.90
C LYS A 15 -19.16 8.20 0.16
N TRP A 16 -18.77 8.90 1.22
CA TRP A 16 -18.22 8.31 2.44
C TRP A 16 -19.34 8.03 3.44
N THR A 17 -19.26 6.88 4.10
CA THR A 17 -20.16 6.52 5.20
C THR A 17 -19.37 5.87 6.33
N LYS A 18 -19.87 6.03 7.55
CA LYS A 18 -19.39 5.29 8.73
C LYS A 18 -20.26 4.08 9.06
N LYS A 19 -21.39 3.93 8.35
CA LYS A 19 -22.33 2.83 8.52
C LYS A 19 -22.04 1.77 7.48
N HIS A 20 -21.83 0.54 7.93
CA HIS A 20 -21.79 -0.62 7.06
C HIS A 20 -23.20 -0.87 6.50
N THR A 21 -23.35 -0.88 5.18
CA THR A 21 -24.67 -1.02 4.53
C THR A 21 -25.04 -2.48 4.26
N GLY A 22 -24.17 -3.44 4.57
CA GLY A 22 -24.40 -4.88 4.32
C GLY A 22 -24.15 -5.30 2.87
N GLU A 23 -24.00 -4.34 1.95
CA GLU A 23 -23.66 -4.64 0.56
C GLU A 23 -22.21 -5.11 0.40
N LYS A 24 -21.95 -6.01 -0.55
CA LYS A 24 -20.58 -6.46 -0.88
C LYS A 24 -19.66 -5.32 -1.34
N THR A 25 -20.24 -4.25 -1.86
CA THR A 25 -19.56 -2.99 -2.24
C THR A 25 -19.16 -2.13 -1.05
N CYS A 26 -19.74 -2.36 0.13
CA CYS A 26 -19.45 -1.64 1.37
C CYS A 26 -18.21 -2.21 2.06
N GLN A 27 -17.06 -2.13 1.40
CA GLN A 27 -15.79 -2.51 2.02
C GLN A 27 -15.20 -1.34 2.79
N ARG A 28 -14.45 -1.66 3.86
CA ARG A 28 -13.67 -0.65 4.58
C ARG A 28 -12.75 0.06 3.60
N ALA A 29 -12.64 1.37 3.74
CA ALA A 29 -11.79 2.19 2.88
C ALA A 29 -10.34 1.72 2.89
N PHE A 30 -9.82 1.27 4.04
CA PHE A 30 -8.51 0.62 4.11
C PHE A 30 -8.43 -0.61 3.18
N VAL A 31 -9.44 -1.47 3.20
CA VAL A 31 -9.46 -2.69 2.40
C VAL A 31 -9.47 -2.35 0.92
N GLN A 32 -10.36 -1.44 0.53
CA GLN A 32 -10.54 -1.04 -0.87
C GLN A 32 -9.34 -0.30 -1.46
N PHE A 33 -8.78 0.66 -0.70
CA PHE A 33 -7.77 1.58 -1.23
C PHE A 33 -6.34 1.20 -0.91
N ILE A 34 -6.10 0.40 0.13
CA ILE A 34 -4.75 0.07 0.60
C ILE A 34 -4.48 -1.43 0.43
N TYR A 35 -5.29 -2.28 1.06
CA TYR A 35 -5.03 -3.73 1.08
C TYR A 35 -5.24 -4.40 -0.28
N GLU A 36 -6.36 -4.15 -0.96
CA GLU A 36 -6.68 -4.80 -2.24
C GLU A 36 -5.63 -4.53 -3.34
N PRO A 37 -5.16 -3.28 -3.55
CA PRO A 37 -4.06 -3.02 -4.47
C PRO A 37 -2.78 -3.81 -4.12
N ILE A 38 -2.40 -3.86 -2.84
CA ILE A 38 -1.21 -4.60 -2.38
C ILE A 38 -1.38 -6.10 -2.67
N ARG A 39 -2.52 -6.67 -2.28
CA ARG A 39 -2.84 -8.09 -2.48
C ARG A 39 -2.75 -8.46 -3.96
N ARG A 40 -3.37 -7.67 -4.86
CA ARG A 40 -3.37 -7.93 -6.31
C ARG A 40 -1.98 -7.90 -6.91
N VAL A 41 -1.13 -6.97 -6.49
CA VAL A 41 0.27 -6.89 -6.96
C VAL A 41 1.06 -8.10 -6.49
N ILE A 42 0.94 -8.49 -5.21
CA ILE A 42 1.60 -9.68 -4.66
C ILE A 42 1.14 -10.93 -5.41
N ASP A 43 -0.18 -11.13 -5.56
CA ASP A 43 -0.74 -12.29 -6.24
C ASP A 43 -0.28 -12.37 -7.70
N ALA A 44 -0.28 -11.25 -8.43
CA ALA A 44 0.14 -11.22 -9.82
C ALA A 44 1.65 -11.49 -9.98
N ALA A 45 2.48 -10.97 -9.07
CA ALA A 45 3.92 -11.22 -9.08
C ALA A 45 4.28 -12.66 -8.67
N MET A 46 3.59 -13.23 -7.67
CA MET A 46 3.86 -14.59 -7.20
C MET A 46 3.44 -15.67 -8.19
N ASN A 47 2.40 -15.42 -9.00
CA ASN A 47 1.90 -16.32 -10.04
C ASN A 47 2.49 -16.03 -11.43
N ASP A 48 3.52 -15.18 -11.51
CA ASP A 48 4.18 -14.78 -12.77
C ASP A 48 3.21 -14.26 -13.85
N ASN A 49 2.07 -13.68 -13.44
CA ASN A 49 1.07 -13.11 -14.35
C ASN A 49 1.50 -11.70 -14.78
N LYS A 50 2.57 -11.67 -15.61
CA LYS A 50 3.20 -10.45 -16.13
C LYS A 50 2.22 -9.57 -16.92
N GLU A 51 1.29 -10.16 -17.66
CA GLU A 51 0.27 -9.46 -18.43
C GLU A 51 -0.64 -8.59 -17.55
N LYS A 52 -1.03 -9.08 -16.36
CA LYS A 52 -1.81 -8.29 -15.40
C LYS A 52 -0.92 -7.38 -14.56
N LEU A 53 0.27 -7.84 -14.21
CA LEU A 53 1.18 -7.13 -13.32
C LEU A 53 1.67 -5.81 -13.91
N TRP A 54 2.17 -5.81 -15.15
CA TRP A 54 2.80 -4.62 -15.72
C TRP A 54 1.87 -3.41 -15.86
N PRO A 55 0.63 -3.55 -16.38
CA PRO A 55 -0.31 -2.42 -16.42
C PRO A 55 -0.67 -1.89 -15.01
N MET A 56 -0.70 -2.76 -13.99
CA MET A 56 -0.91 -2.32 -12.61
C MET A 56 0.28 -1.49 -12.11
N LEU A 57 1.51 -1.96 -12.32
CA LEU A 57 2.72 -1.23 -11.90
C LEU A 57 2.93 0.08 -12.66
N GLU A 58 2.47 0.18 -13.91
CA GLU A 58 2.46 1.44 -14.67
C GLU A 58 1.52 2.46 -14.04
N LYS A 59 0.27 2.06 -13.74
CA LYS A 59 -0.70 2.95 -13.08
C LYS A 59 -0.24 3.42 -11.70
N LEU A 60 0.52 2.57 -11.00
CA LEU A 60 1.12 2.90 -9.70
C LEU A 60 2.43 3.71 -9.82
N GLY A 61 2.96 3.93 -11.03
CA GLY A 61 4.23 4.60 -11.24
C GLY A 61 5.46 3.83 -10.72
N VAL A 62 5.30 2.53 -10.47
CA VAL A 62 6.35 1.64 -9.94
C VAL A 62 7.20 1.06 -11.06
N LYS A 63 6.60 0.71 -12.21
CA LYS A 63 7.32 0.07 -13.33
C LYS A 63 8.51 0.90 -13.80
N ALA A 64 8.35 2.22 -13.89
CA ALA A 64 9.40 3.15 -14.30
C ALA A 64 10.59 3.24 -13.32
N LYS A 65 10.43 2.76 -12.08
CA LYS A 65 11.47 2.75 -11.05
C LYS A 65 12.21 1.41 -10.96
N LEU A 66 11.74 0.37 -11.67
CA LEU A 66 12.39 -0.94 -11.70
C LEU A 66 13.56 -0.93 -12.69
N LYS A 67 14.64 -1.64 -12.35
CA LYS A 67 15.77 -1.82 -13.27
C LYS A 67 15.42 -2.87 -14.35
N PRO A 68 16.05 -2.85 -15.53
CA PRO A 68 15.83 -3.88 -16.56
C PRO A 68 15.98 -5.31 -16.03
N ALA A 69 17.05 -5.57 -15.25
CA ALA A 69 17.29 -6.87 -14.63
C ALA A 69 16.21 -7.29 -13.61
N ASP A 70 15.42 -6.34 -13.08
CA ASP A 70 14.32 -6.66 -12.18
C ASP A 70 13.09 -7.22 -12.92
N LEU A 71 12.95 -6.91 -14.22
CA LEU A 71 11.84 -7.37 -15.06
C LEU A 71 11.96 -8.86 -15.44
N ASP A 72 13.19 -9.37 -15.40
CA ASP A 72 13.53 -10.77 -15.66
C ASP A 72 13.31 -11.66 -14.42
N LEU A 73 13.17 -11.05 -13.23
CA LEU A 73 12.82 -11.79 -12.01
C LEU A 73 11.44 -12.44 -12.13
N MET A 74 11.24 -13.47 -11.31
CA MET A 74 9.99 -14.24 -11.23
C MET A 74 9.64 -14.56 -9.78
N GLY A 75 8.36 -14.84 -9.53
CA GLY A 75 7.83 -15.23 -8.23
C GLY A 75 8.27 -14.33 -7.07
N LYS A 76 8.77 -14.94 -6.00
CA LYS A 76 9.15 -14.25 -4.76
C LYS A 76 10.22 -13.17 -4.94
N PRO A 77 11.32 -13.39 -5.70
CA PRO A 77 12.27 -12.32 -6.04
C PRO A 77 11.64 -11.08 -6.69
N LEU A 78 10.75 -11.29 -7.67
CA LEU A 78 10.07 -10.19 -8.36
C LEU A 78 9.14 -9.43 -7.40
N MET A 79 8.31 -10.15 -6.66
CA MET A 79 7.41 -9.58 -5.65
C MET A 79 8.18 -8.74 -4.63
N LYS A 80 9.29 -9.27 -4.10
CA LYS A 80 10.11 -8.55 -3.12
C LYS A 80 10.64 -7.24 -3.70
N ARG A 81 11.17 -7.26 -4.92
CA ARG A 81 11.72 -6.06 -5.57
C ARG A 81 10.65 -5.01 -5.83
N ILE A 82 9.47 -5.42 -6.29
CA ILE A 82 8.32 -4.53 -6.49
C ILE A 82 7.91 -3.88 -5.18
N MET A 83 7.73 -4.66 -4.11
CA MET A 83 7.29 -4.14 -2.81
C MET A 83 8.31 -3.17 -2.20
N GLN A 84 9.60 -3.48 -2.29
CA GLN A 84 10.67 -2.58 -1.83
C GLN A 84 10.69 -1.25 -2.59
N THR A 85 10.34 -1.27 -3.88
CA THR A 85 10.30 -0.07 -4.72
C THR A 85 9.02 0.74 -4.49
N TRP A 86 7.90 0.06 -4.24
CA TRP A 86 6.60 0.69 -4.10
C TRP A 86 6.35 1.23 -2.69
N LEU A 87 6.72 0.46 -1.65
CA LEU A 87 6.50 0.78 -0.25
C LEU A 87 7.80 0.58 0.55
N PRO A 88 8.76 1.53 0.46
CA PRO A 88 10.00 1.47 1.22
C PRO A 88 9.72 1.56 2.73
N ALA A 89 10.08 0.50 3.46
CA ALA A 89 9.78 0.40 4.90
C ALA A 89 10.62 1.38 5.74
N ASP A 90 11.84 1.66 5.32
CA ASP A 90 12.78 2.59 5.96
C ASP A 90 12.21 4.01 6.03
N VAL A 91 11.65 4.51 4.94
CA VAL A 91 11.03 5.85 4.88
C VAL A 91 9.83 5.91 5.82
N ALA A 92 8.93 4.92 5.75
CA ALA A 92 7.74 4.88 6.59
C ALA A 92 8.08 4.78 8.09
N LEU A 93 9.07 3.97 8.44
CA LEU A 93 9.52 3.83 9.83
C LEU A 93 10.19 5.11 10.34
N LEU A 94 11.05 5.75 9.53
CA LEU A 94 11.72 6.98 9.89
C LEU A 94 10.72 8.13 10.09
N GLU A 95 9.73 8.26 9.21
CA GLU A 95 8.65 9.25 9.36
C GLU A 95 7.87 9.03 10.66
N MET A 96 7.50 7.78 10.99
CA MET A 96 6.82 7.48 12.24
C MET A 96 7.67 7.82 13.46
N ILE A 97 8.98 7.50 13.42
CA ILE A 97 9.94 7.85 14.48
C ILE A 97 9.96 9.38 14.65
N ILE A 98 10.18 10.15 13.58
CA ILE A 98 10.27 11.61 13.66
C ILE A 98 8.98 12.23 14.20
N TYR A 99 7.82 11.72 13.77
CA TYR A 99 6.53 12.30 14.14
C TYR A 99 6.10 11.96 15.58
N HIS A 100 6.42 10.76 16.06
CA HIS A 100 5.94 10.27 17.35
C HIS A 100 6.99 10.24 18.46
N LEU A 101 8.29 10.23 18.13
CA LEU A 101 9.34 10.32 19.14
C LEU A 101 9.71 11.79 19.38
N PRO A 102 9.49 12.29 20.61
CA PRO A 102 9.94 13.62 20.97
C PRO A 102 11.47 13.71 20.91
N SER A 103 11.99 14.89 20.61
CA SER A 103 13.43 15.12 20.53
C SER A 103 14.13 14.76 21.85
N PRO A 104 15.41 14.35 21.83
CA PRO A 104 16.15 13.98 23.03
C PRO A 104 16.10 15.04 24.14
N ALA A 105 16.17 16.32 23.77
CA ALA A 105 16.09 17.45 24.71
C ALA A 105 14.71 17.58 25.38
N THR A 106 13.63 17.28 24.65
CA THR A 106 12.27 17.20 25.22
C THR A 106 12.14 15.95 26.08
N ALA A 107 12.71 14.82 25.64
CA ALA A 107 12.64 13.53 26.31
C ALA A 107 13.40 13.43 27.63
N GLN A 108 14.48 14.19 27.79
CA GLN A 108 15.25 14.25 29.03
C GLN A 108 14.54 14.98 30.17
N LYS A 109 13.48 15.75 29.92
CA LYS A 109 12.77 16.49 30.98
C LYS A 109 11.86 15.61 31.85
N TYR A 110 11.55 14.39 31.40
CA TYR A 110 10.65 13.45 32.09
C TYR A 110 11.26 12.04 32.23
N ARG A 111 12.59 11.94 32.06
CA ARG A 111 13.39 10.78 32.45
C ARG A 111 14.10 11.09 33.76
#